data_AF-A0A202BCX6-F1
#
_entry.id   AF-A0A202BCX6-F1
#
_cell.length_a   1.000
_cell.length_b   1.000
_cell.length_c   1.000
_cell.angle_alpha   90.00
_cell.angle_beta   90.00
_cell.angle_gamma   90.00
#
_symmetry.space_group_name_H-M   'P 1'
#
loop_
_entity.id
_entity.type
_entity.pdbx_description
1 polymer ?
#
loop_
_entity_poly.entity_id
_entity_poly.type
_entity_poly.pdbx_seq_one_letter_code
_entity_poly.pdbx_strand_id
1 'polypeptide(L)'
;MQLIGLAGPKKSGKDTIADHLVSTHGYVKIGFADKIREELSAAFPDHDHDFENQNMKDEPSVYLALILCSDAGFLHWLKLRDFGTESGDRRVPRSPRWLQQQWGDYRRAMAGWDYFICAVRERIEASSAPVVVSGLRYAASAPIPTAEADLIRQLGGWVWHIDRPGFEPSAEHTTEIALPRHPRDLSIDNDGDVEALLEVVELTIGTPACTI
;
A
#
# COMPACT_ATOMS: atom_id res chain seq x y z
N MET A 1 -7.13 18.33 10.12
CA MET A 1 -6.58 17.75 8.89
C MET A 1 -7.60 16.76 8.33
N GLN A 2 -7.91 16.80 7.04
CA GLN A 2 -8.74 15.76 6.41
C GLN A 2 -7.88 14.50 6.18
N LEU A 3 -8.43 13.32 6.48
CA LEU A 3 -7.78 12.04 6.30
C LEU A 3 -8.76 11.11 5.57
N ILE A 4 -8.33 10.62 4.41
CA ILE A 4 -9.11 9.70 3.57
C ILE A 4 -8.30 8.42 3.37
N GLY A 5 -8.92 7.27 3.58
CA GLY A 5 -8.35 5.97 3.23
C GLY A 5 -9.09 5.35 2.05
N LEU A 6 -8.38 4.93 1.01
CA LEU A 6 -9.00 4.36 -0.20
C LEU A 6 -8.89 2.83 -0.19
N ALA A 7 -10.05 2.18 -0.22
CA ALA A 7 -10.21 0.74 -0.38
C ALA A 7 -10.87 0.42 -1.72
N GLY A 8 -10.50 -0.69 -2.34
CA GLY A 8 -11.15 -1.15 -3.57
C GLY A 8 -10.25 -2.08 -4.38
N PRO A 9 -10.84 -2.94 -5.22
CA PRO A 9 -10.09 -3.92 -5.98
C PRO A 9 -9.09 -3.27 -6.94
N LYS A 10 -8.17 -4.07 -7.48
CA LYS A 10 -7.27 -3.61 -8.55
C LYS A 10 -8.09 -3.02 -9.72
N LYS A 11 -7.64 -1.89 -10.28
CA LYS A 11 -8.31 -1.14 -11.37
C LYS A 11 -9.68 -0.53 -11.02
N SER A 12 -10.03 -0.40 -9.74
CA SER A 12 -11.25 0.30 -9.31
C SER A 12 -11.22 1.82 -9.52
N GLY A 13 -10.04 2.43 -9.73
CA GLY A 13 -9.89 3.88 -9.84
C GLY A 13 -9.33 4.56 -8.58
N LYS A 14 -9.05 3.80 -7.51
CA LYS A 14 -8.46 4.34 -6.28
C LYS A 14 -7.17 5.16 -6.48
N ASP A 15 -6.28 4.73 -7.36
CA ASP A 15 -5.03 5.45 -7.63
C ASP A 15 -5.31 6.78 -8.35
N THR A 16 -6.24 6.77 -9.30
CA THR A 16 -6.72 7.98 -9.99
C THR A 16 -7.30 9.00 -9.01
N ILE A 17 -8.12 8.57 -8.05
CA ILE A 17 -8.66 9.44 -7.01
C ILE A 17 -7.53 10.01 -6.14
N ALA A 18 -6.60 9.17 -5.67
CA ALA A 18 -5.49 9.61 -4.85
C ALA A 18 -4.63 10.66 -5.56
N ASP A 19 -4.29 10.44 -6.83
CA ASP A 19 -3.46 11.34 -7.62
C ASP A 19 -4.18 12.67 -7.90
N HIS A 20 -5.50 12.64 -8.10
CA HIS A 20 -6.32 13.84 -8.23
C HIS A 20 -6.38 14.66 -6.94
N LEU A 21 -6.56 14.02 -5.78
CA LEU A 21 -6.55 14.69 -4.47
C LEU A 21 -5.19 15.37 -4.20
N VAL A 22 -4.09 14.73 -4.57
CA VAL A 22 -2.74 15.31 -4.43
C VAL A 22 -2.59 16.53 -5.34
N SER A 23 -2.89 16.37 -6.62
CA SER A 23 -2.62 17.40 -7.64
C SER A 23 -3.54 18.62 -7.53
N THR A 24 -4.80 18.44 -7.13
CA THR A 24 -5.81 19.50 -7.13
C THR A 24 -6.08 20.07 -5.74
N HIS A 25 -5.94 19.26 -4.68
CA HIS A 25 -6.35 19.63 -3.31
C HIS A 25 -5.20 19.68 -2.30
N GLY A 26 -3.95 19.48 -2.76
CA GLY A 26 -2.77 19.56 -1.91
C GLY A 26 -2.69 18.45 -0.85
N TYR A 27 -3.33 17.31 -1.11
CA TYR A 27 -3.19 16.14 -0.26
C TYR A 27 -1.78 15.55 -0.36
N VAL A 28 -1.34 14.91 0.72
CA VAL A 28 -0.17 14.03 0.74
C VAL A 28 -0.65 12.59 0.59
N LYS A 29 -0.11 11.88 -0.41
CA LYS A 29 -0.38 10.45 -0.62
C LYS A 29 0.58 9.61 0.23
N ILE A 30 0.02 8.66 0.97
CA ILE A 30 0.77 7.71 1.78
C ILE A 30 0.32 6.28 1.42
N GLY A 31 1.28 5.38 1.23
CA GLY A 31 1.06 3.96 1.04
C GLY A 31 1.77 3.12 2.10
N PHE A 32 1.17 1.99 2.48
CA PHE A 32 1.80 1.04 3.41
C PHE A 32 3.11 0.45 2.88
N ALA A 33 3.29 0.42 1.56
CA ALA A 33 4.51 -0.07 0.92
C ALA A 33 5.63 0.97 0.86
N ASP A 34 5.36 2.26 1.10
CA ASP A 34 6.36 3.32 0.94
C ASP A 34 7.55 3.10 1.88
N LYS A 35 7.27 2.72 3.13
CA LYS A 35 8.31 2.38 4.11
C LYS A 35 9.16 1.18 3.66
N ILE A 36 8.55 0.20 2.98
CA ILE A 36 9.29 -0.94 2.42
C ILE A 36 10.25 -0.46 1.32
N ARG A 37 9.76 0.39 0.40
CA ARG A 37 10.57 0.90 -0.72
C ARG A 37 11.73 1.77 -0.25
N GLU A 38 11.49 2.63 0.74
CA GLU A 38 12.52 3.47 1.34
C GLU A 38 13.62 2.64 2.01
N GLU A 39 13.24 1.64 2.82
CA GLU A 39 14.20 0.79 3.50
C GLU A 39 14.96 -0.11 2.52
N LEU A 40 14.29 -0.62 1.48
CA LEU A 40 14.97 -1.38 0.42
C LEU A 40 15.94 -0.50 -0.35
N SER A 41 15.57 0.74 -0.69
CA SER A 41 16.47 1.67 -1.38
C SER A 41 17.70 1.97 -0.52
N ALA A 42 17.53 2.14 0.80
CA ALA A 42 18.64 2.28 1.72
C ALA A 42 19.50 1.01 1.84
N ALA A 43 18.89 -0.17 1.73
CA ALA A 43 19.58 -1.45 1.80
C ALA A 43 20.38 -1.79 0.53
N PHE A 44 20.05 -1.19 -0.62
CA PHE A 44 20.75 -1.33 -1.90
C PHE A 44 21.27 0.03 -2.39
N PRO A 45 22.31 0.61 -1.74
CA PRO A 45 22.67 2.02 -1.92
C PRO A 45 23.39 2.35 -3.24
N ASP A 46 23.98 1.35 -3.91
CA ASP A 46 24.89 1.59 -5.04
C ASP A 46 24.17 1.88 -6.36
N HIS A 47 22.85 1.70 -6.43
CA HIS A 47 22.06 1.89 -7.64
C HIS A 47 20.72 2.55 -7.32
N ASP A 48 20.24 3.37 -8.25
CA ASP A 48 18.87 3.88 -8.17
C ASP A 48 17.88 2.77 -8.54
N HIS A 49 16.90 2.55 -7.67
CA HIS A 49 15.95 1.46 -7.76
C HIS A 49 14.53 1.99 -7.74
N ASP A 50 13.88 1.98 -8.90
CA ASP A 50 12.47 2.30 -8.99
C ASP A 50 11.61 1.11 -8.56
N PHE A 51 11.34 1.02 -7.25
CA PHE A 51 10.45 0.01 -6.66
C PHE A 51 8.96 0.27 -6.93
N GLU A 52 8.60 1.41 -7.55
CA GLU A 52 7.22 1.78 -7.87
C GLU A 52 6.83 1.35 -9.29
N ASN A 53 7.82 1.20 -10.18
CA ASN A 53 7.63 0.80 -11.56
C ASN A 53 6.82 -0.50 -11.71
N GLN A 54 5.55 -0.34 -12.06
CA GLN A 54 4.64 -1.48 -12.18
C GLN A 54 4.94 -2.40 -13.37
N ASN A 55 5.70 -1.92 -14.37
CA ASN A 55 6.08 -2.70 -15.55
C ASN A 55 7.24 -3.64 -15.23
N MET A 56 8.20 -3.18 -14.42
CA MET A 56 9.43 -3.92 -14.11
C MET A 56 9.36 -4.71 -12.80
N LYS A 57 8.26 -4.60 -12.04
CA LYS A 57 8.15 -5.16 -10.67
C LYS A 57 8.43 -6.67 -10.56
N ASP A 58 8.16 -7.42 -11.62
CA ASP A 58 8.31 -8.88 -11.68
C ASP A 58 9.64 -9.30 -12.34
N GLU A 59 10.37 -8.36 -12.93
CA GLU A 59 11.61 -8.63 -13.65
C GLU A 59 12.81 -8.66 -12.68
N PRO A 60 13.57 -9.77 -12.62
CA PRO A 60 14.77 -9.83 -11.82
C PRO A 60 15.85 -8.87 -12.34
N SER A 61 16.51 -8.14 -11.43
CA SER A 61 17.61 -7.24 -11.77
C SER A 61 18.91 -7.70 -11.11
N VAL A 62 20.02 -7.65 -11.86
CA VAL A 62 21.36 -7.94 -11.34
C VAL A 62 21.75 -7.00 -10.20
N TYR A 63 21.22 -5.78 -10.21
CA TYR A 63 21.42 -4.78 -9.15
C TYR A 63 20.59 -5.06 -7.89
N LEU A 64 19.66 -6.01 -7.95
CA LEU A 64 18.84 -6.47 -6.83
C LEU A 64 19.26 -7.88 -6.34
N ALA A 65 20.48 -8.32 -6.68
CA ALA A 65 21.05 -9.54 -6.12
C ALA A 65 21.41 -9.34 -4.64
N LEU A 66 21.12 -10.33 -3.78
CA LEU A 66 21.30 -10.22 -2.32
C LEU A 66 22.75 -9.98 -1.89
N ILE A 67 23.74 -10.25 -2.74
CA ILE A 67 25.15 -9.93 -2.47
C ILE A 67 25.40 -8.42 -2.40
N LEU A 68 24.51 -7.61 -2.98
CA LEU A 68 24.55 -6.14 -2.95
C LEU A 68 23.72 -5.54 -1.80
N CYS A 69 23.01 -6.38 -1.04
CA CYS A 69 22.21 -5.92 0.10
C CYS A 69 23.10 -5.65 1.32
N SER A 70 22.95 -4.47 1.91
CA SER A 70 23.72 -4.02 3.08
C SER A 70 23.05 -4.35 4.43
N ASP A 71 21.78 -4.77 4.45
CA ASP A 71 21.08 -5.13 5.69
C ASP A 71 21.42 -6.57 6.12
N ALA A 72 22.38 -6.69 7.03
CA ALA A 72 22.83 -7.97 7.56
C ALA A 72 21.73 -8.74 8.30
N GLY A 73 20.77 -8.03 8.94
CA GLY A 73 19.65 -8.64 9.65
C GLY A 73 18.69 -9.33 8.70
N PHE A 74 18.34 -8.66 7.59
CA PHE A 74 17.52 -9.21 6.53
C PHE A 74 18.17 -10.45 5.90
N LEU A 75 19.46 -10.37 5.56
CA LEU A 75 20.21 -11.49 5.00
C LEU A 75 20.30 -12.68 5.97
N HIS A 76 20.45 -12.42 7.26
CA HIS A 76 20.46 -13.47 8.27
C HIS A 76 19.08 -14.12 8.43
N TRP A 77 18.03 -13.31 8.51
CA TRP A 77 16.65 -13.78 8.61
C TRP A 77 16.23 -14.63 7.39
N LEU A 78 16.58 -14.20 6.18
CA LEU A 78 16.35 -14.98 4.96
C LEU A 78 17.05 -16.34 5.03
N LYS A 79 18.33 -16.36 5.41
CA LYS A 79 19.12 -17.60 5.52
C LYS A 79 18.51 -18.60 6.49
N LEU A 80 17.93 -18.13 7.61
CA LEU A 80 17.28 -19.01 8.59
C LEU A 80 15.97 -19.61 8.08
N ARG A 81 15.18 -18.86 7.30
CA ARG A 81 13.93 -19.36 6.69
C ARG A 81 14.18 -20.30 5.51
N ASP A 82 15.31 -20.15 4.83
CA ASP A 82 15.53 -20.67 3.49
C ASP A 82 16.72 -21.65 3.41
N PHE A 83 17.01 -22.34 4.51
CA PHE A 83 18.16 -23.23 4.61
C PHE A 83 18.02 -24.42 3.63
N GLY A 84 18.68 -24.32 2.47
CA GLY A 84 18.79 -25.40 1.48
C GLY A 84 18.06 -25.21 0.15
N THR A 85 17.50 -24.04 -0.17
CA THR A 85 16.88 -23.77 -1.50
C THR A 85 17.74 -22.86 -2.39
N GLU A 86 17.36 -22.72 -3.68
CA GLU A 86 17.96 -21.77 -4.64
C GLU A 86 17.93 -20.31 -4.18
N SER A 87 17.02 -19.96 -3.26
CA SER A 87 16.88 -18.58 -2.75
C SER A 87 18.06 -18.16 -1.84
N GLY A 88 18.88 -19.13 -1.39
CA GLY A 88 20.11 -18.92 -0.62
C GLY A 88 21.34 -18.48 -1.42
N ASP A 89 21.37 -18.63 -2.75
CA ASP A 89 22.48 -18.08 -3.55
C ASP A 89 22.30 -16.57 -3.70
N ARG A 90 23.21 -15.83 -3.05
CA ARG A 90 23.19 -14.37 -2.96
C ARG A 90 23.46 -13.68 -4.30
N ARG A 91 24.02 -14.39 -5.28
CA ARG A 91 24.36 -13.82 -6.60
C ARG A 91 23.20 -13.82 -7.56
N VAL A 92 22.16 -14.61 -7.28
CA VAL A 92 21.00 -14.70 -8.17
C VAL A 92 20.17 -13.42 -8.06
N PRO A 93 19.88 -12.73 -9.19
CA PRO A 93 18.99 -11.58 -9.24
C PRO A 93 17.64 -11.83 -8.57
N ARG A 94 17.06 -10.77 -7.99
CA ARG A 94 15.69 -10.78 -7.44
C ARG A 94 14.85 -9.72 -8.12
N SER A 95 13.55 -9.95 -8.21
CA SER A 95 12.61 -8.94 -8.70
C SER A 95 12.23 -7.95 -7.59
N PRO A 96 11.88 -6.70 -7.93
CA PRO A 96 11.39 -5.71 -6.96
C PRO A 96 10.22 -6.22 -6.11
N ARG A 97 9.27 -6.95 -6.72
CA ARG A 97 8.13 -7.54 -6.01
C ARG A 97 8.57 -8.58 -5.00
N TRP A 98 9.47 -9.48 -5.37
CA TRP A 98 9.96 -10.51 -4.46
C TRP A 98 10.64 -9.87 -3.25
N LEU A 99 11.51 -8.87 -3.46
CA LEU A 99 12.18 -8.15 -2.38
C LEU A 99 11.19 -7.43 -1.46
N GLN A 100 10.23 -6.68 -2.02
CA GLN A 100 9.20 -6.00 -1.23
C GLN A 100 8.37 -6.97 -0.37
N GLN A 101 8.04 -8.15 -0.90
CA GLN A 101 7.34 -9.19 -0.15
C GLN A 101 8.20 -9.77 0.99
N GLN A 102 9.44 -10.18 0.69
CA GLN A 102 10.35 -10.72 1.71
C GLN A 102 10.69 -9.71 2.79
N TRP A 103 10.90 -8.45 2.40
CA TRP A 103 11.21 -7.37 3.33
C TRP A 103 10.03 -7.08 4.26
N GLY A 104 8.80 -7.09 3.72
CA GLY A 104 7.59 -6.99 4.51
C GLY A 104 7.48 -8.08 5.57
N ASP A 105 7.74 -9.33 5.19
CA ASP A 105 7.75 -10.47 6.11
C ASP A 105 8.86 -10.36 7.16
N TYR A 106 10.06 -9.95 6.77
CA TYR A 106 11.19 -9.73 7.66
C TYR A 106 10.84 -8.71 8.75
N ARG A 107 10.34 -7.54 8.37
CA ARG A 107 9.97 -6.52 9.34
C ARG A 107 8.84 -6.97 10.26
N ARG A 108 7.81 -7.64 9.73
CA ARG A 108 6.74 -8.20 10.58
C ARG A 108 7.25 -9.23 11.59
N ALA A 109 8.19 -10.08 11.17
CA ALA A 109 8.78 -11.10 12.04
C ALA A 109 9.68 -10.51 13.13
N MET A 110 10.44 -9.45 12.81
CA MET A 110 11.47 -8.91 13.70
C MET A 110 11.02 -7.72 14.54
N ALA A 111 10.08 -6.92 14.04
CA ALA A 111 9.65 -5.67 14.66
C ALA A 111 8.16 -5.64 15.05
N GLY A 112 7.41 -6.70 14.77
CA GLY A 112 5.98 -6.81 15.09
C GLY A 112 5.08 -6.74 13.85
N TRP A 113 3.93 -7.41 13.94
CA TRP A 113 2.98 -7.52 12.82
C TRP A 113 2.40 -6.18 12.37
N ASP A 114 2.36 -5.21 13.28
CA ASP A 114 1.83 -3.85 13.13
C ASP A 114 2.89 -2.82 12.71
N TYR A 115 4.13 -3.23 12.44
CA TYR A 115 5.24 -2.34 12.08
C TYR A 115 4.88 -1.28 11.01
N PHE A 116 4.26 -1.71 9.91
CA PHE A 116 3.86 -0.81 8.83
C PHE A 116 2.61 0.03 9.16
N ILE A 117 1.76 -0.44 10.08
CA ILE A 117 0.64 0.34 10.62
C ILE A 117 1.18 1.51 11.44
N CYS A 118 2.13 1.25 12.32
CA CYS A 118 2.82 2.27 13.11
C CYS A 118 3.56 3.27 12.22
N ALA A 119 4.29 2.79 11.20
CA ALA A 119 4.99 3.67 10.26
C ALA A 119 4.04 4.59 9.47
N VAL A 120 2.86 4.10 9.05
CA VAL A 120 1.85 4.93 8.39
C VAL A 120 1.23 5.93 9.37
N ARG A 121 0.91 5.51 10.60
CA ARG A 121 0.41 6.39 11.67
C ARG A 121 1.35 7.57 11.90
N GLU A 122 2.64 7.30 12.06
CA GLU A 122 3.67 8.34 12.29
C GLU A 122 3.68 9.38 11.16
N ARG A 123 3.57 8.96 9.90
CA ARG A 123 3.51 9.89 8.76
C ARG A 123 2.22 10.71 8.72
N ILE A 124 1.09 10.10 9.04
CA ILE A 124 -0.19 10.82 9.13
C ILE A 124 -0.09 11.89 10.22
N GLU A 125 0.37 11.53 11.41
CA GLU A 125 0.50 12.43 12.56
C GLU A 125 1.53 13.55 12.33
N ALA A 126 2.58 13.30 11.54
CA ALA A 126 3.56 14.30 11.15
C ALA A 126 3.08 15.26 10.04
N SER A 127 2.00 14.94 9.33
CA SER A 127 1.51 15.77 8.21
C SER A 127 0.73 16.99 8.71
N SER A 128 1.07 18.17 8.20
CA SER A 128 0.26 19.38 8.36
C SER A 128 -0.78 19.56 7.25
N ALA A 129 -0.64 18.85 6.13
CA ALA A 129 -1.53 18.87 4.98
C ALA A 129 -2.55 17.72 5.05
N PRO A 130 -3.70 17.81 4.37
CA PRO A 130 -4.61 16.68 4.21
C PRO A 130 -3.90 15.41 3.70
N VAL A 131 -4.38 14.24 4.11
CA VAL A 131 -3.72 12.96 3.78
C VAL A 131 -4.68 12.02 3.08
N VAL A 132 -4.21 11.38 2.02
CA VAL A 132 -4.88 10.24 1.38
C VAL A 132 -4.00 9.00 1.53
N VAL A 133 -4.53 7.98 2.19
CA VAL A 133 -3.88 6.68 2.33
C VAL A 133 -4.43 5.74 1.25
N SER A 134 -3.59 5.41 0.27
CA SER A 134 -4.01 4.58 -0.87
C SER A 134 -3.76 3.10 -0.62
N GLY A 135 -4.71 2.25 -1.00
CA GLY A 135 -4.52 0.81 -1.07
C GLY A 135 -4.76 0.09 0.26
N LEU A 136 -5.76 0.52 1.03
CA LEU A 136 -6.22 -0.22 2.20
C LEU A 136 -6.66 -1.61 1.78
N ARG A 137 -6.18 -2.64 2.49
CA ARG A 137 -6.50 -4.05 2.21
C ARG A 137 -6.97 -4.79 3.45
N TYR A 138 -7.71 -5.87 3.21
CA TYR A 138 -7.97 -6.89 4.22
C TYR A 138 -6.79 -7.86 4.28
N ALA A 139 -6.04 -7.84 5.38
CA ALA A 139 -4.87 -8.69 5.57
C ALA A 139 -5.27 -9.98 6.32
N ALA A 140 -5.78 -10.98 5.59
CA ALA A 140 -6.37 -12.19 6.18
C ALA A 140 -5.45 -12.97 7.15
N SER A 141 -4.12 -12.90 6.95
CA SER A 141 -3.12 -13.56 7.78
C SER A 141 -2.67 -12.72 8.99
N ALA A 142 -3.12 -11.47 9.11
CA ALA A 142 -2.78 -10.61 10.23
C ALA A 142 -3.67 -10.91 11.46
N PRO A 143 -3.17 -10.69 12.69
CA PRO A 143 -3.98 -10.81 13.90
C PRO A 143 -5.24 -9.95 13.90
N ILE A 144 -5.17 -8.77 13.26
CA ILE A 144 -6.31 -7.88 13.04
C ILE A 144 -6.38 -7.59 11.53
N PRO A 145 -7.21 -8.33 10.76
CA PRO A 145 -7.24 -8.21 9.30
C PRO A 145 -7.65 -6.84 8.75
N THR A 146 -8.37 -6.04 9.55
CA THR A 146 -8.86 -4.70 9.19
C THR A 146 -7.98 -3.57 9.70
N ALA A 147 -6.83 -3.86 10.31
CA ALA A 147 -6.00 -2.87 11.02
C ALA A 147 -5.65 -1.63 10.19
N GLU A 148 -5.42 -1.78 8.88
CA GLU A 148 -5.14 -0.65 7.99
C GLU A 148 -6.31 0.34 7.92
N ALA A 149 -7.54 -0.17 7.79
CA ALA A 149 -8.75 0.66 7.78
C ALA A 149 -9.12 1.18 9.17
N ASP A 150 -8.89 0.36 10.21
CA ASP A 150 -9.16 0.74 11.59
C ASP A 150 -8.25 1.89 12.03
N LEU A 151 -6.99 1.93 11.57
CA LEU A 151 -6.11 3.08 11.76
C LEU A 151 -6.76 4.38 11.26
N ILE A 152 -7.27 4.38 10.03
CA ILE A 152 -7.90 5.57 9.43
C ILE A 152 -9.09 6.01 10.27
N ARG A 153 -9.96 5.06 10.64
CA ARG A 153 -11.17 5.32 11.44
C ARG A 153 -10.82 5.84 12.84
N GLN A 154 -9.81 5.27 13.49
CA GLN A 154 -9.35 5.68 14.83
C GLN A 154 -8.78 7.10 14.83
N LEU A 155 -8.14 7.53 13.74
CA LEU A 155 -7.64 8.89 13.57
C LEU A 155 -8.73 9.89 13.12
N GLY A 156 -10.00 9.47 13.11
CA GLY A 156 -11.13 10.31 12.72
C GLY A 156 -11.25 10.53 11.21
N GLY A 157 -10.50 9.76 10.41
CA GLY A 157 -10.60 9.78 8.95
C GLY A 157 -11.78 8.97 8.40
N TRP A 158 -12.00 9.10 7.11
CA TRP A 158 -13.04 8.39 6.37
C TRP A 158 -12.42 7.31 5.48
N VAL A 159 -13.01 6.12 5.47
CA VAL A 159 -12.65 5.07 4.51
C VAL A 159 -13.63 5.15 3.34
N TRP A 160 -13.11 5.27 2.13
CA TRP A 160 -13.87 5.28 0.89
C TRP A 160 -13.67 3.94 0.17
N HIS A 161 -14.76 3.24 -0.09
CA HIS A 161 -14.79 2.02 -0.88
C HIS A 161 -15.11 2.37 -2.32
N ILE A 162 -14.18 2.05 -3.23
CA ILE A 162 -14.32 2.35 -4.65
C ILE A 162 -14.71 1.07 -5.36
N ASP A 163 -15.96 1.02 -5.81
CA ASP A 163 -16.56 -0.09 -6.50
C ASP A 163 -16.56 0.19 -8.01
N ARG A 164 -16.32 -0.82 -8.84
CA ARG A 164 -16.38 -0.67 -10.31
C ARG A 164 -17.37 -1.68 -10.87
N PRO A 165 -18.67 -1.33 -10.99
CA PRO A 165 -19.70 -2.25 -11.46
C PRO A 165 -19.35 -2.84 -12.84
N GLY A 166 -19.56 -4.15 -13.02
CA GLY A 166 -19.26 -4.85 -14.27
C GLY A 166 -17.78 -5.16 -14.52
N PHE A 167 -16.87 -4.71 -13.65
CA PHE A 167 -15.49 -5.16 -13.65
C PHE A 167 -15.33 -6.36 -12.70
N GLU A 168 -15.52 -7.56 -13.23
CA GLU A 168 -15.14 -8.80 -12.56
C GLU A 168 -13.60 -8.92 -12.61
N PRO A 169 -12.88 -8.91 -11.47
CA PRO A 169 -11.47 -9.24 -11.49
C PRO A 169 -11.36 -10.68 -12.00
N SER A 170 -10.50 -10.91 -13.01
CA SER A 170 -10.28 -12.26 -13.55
C SER A 170 -10.04 -13.26 -12.42
N ALA A 171 -10.74 -14.40 -12.44
CA ALA A 171 -10.73 -15.42 -11.37
C ALA A 171 -9.33 -15.91 -10.98
N GLU A 172 -8.33 -15.75 -11.85
CA GLU A 172 -6.91 -16.03 -11.58
C GLU A 172 -6.24 -15.03 -10.61
N HIS A 173 -6.95 -13.98 -10.19
CA HIS A 173 -6.44 -12.89 -9.33
C HIS A 173 -7.35 -12.58 -8.12
N THR A 174 -8.49 -13.24 -7.96
CA THR A 174 -9.41 -13.06 -6.82
C THR A 174 -9.00 -13.93 -5.63
N THR A 175 -7.84 -13.63 -5.04
CA THR A 175 -7.58 -13.97 -3.63
C THR A 175 -7.75 -12.77 -2.70
N GLU A 176 -8.01 -11.58 -3.26
CA GLU A 176 -8.28 -10.36 -2.48
C GLU A 176 -9.68 -10.41 -1.87
N ILE A 177 -9.72 -10.65 -0.56
CA ILE A 177 -10.93 -10.51 0.25
C ILE A 177 -11.27 -9.02 0.34
N ALA A 178 -12.51 -8.66 0.01
CA ALA A 178 -12.97 -7.28 0.11
C ALA A 178 -12.89 -6.80 1.57
N LEU A 179 -12.44 -5.55 1.75
CA LEU A 179 -12.41 -4.93 3.07
C LEU A 179 -13.85 -4.76 3.60
N PRO A 180 -14.15 -5.22 4.82
CA PRO A 180 -15.46 -5.02 5.43
C PRO A 180 -15.80 -3.53 5.56
N ARG A 181 -17.01 -3.17 5.12
CA ARG A 181 -17.55 -1.82 5.26
C ARG A 181 -17.98 -1.57 6.70
N HIS A 182 -17.79 -0.34 7.15
CA HIS A 182 -18.24 0.17 8.43
C HIS A 182 -19.30 1.27 8.21
N PRO A 183 -20.26 1.51 9.12
CA PRO A 183 -21.32 2.52 8.93
C PRO A 183 -20.82 3.97 8.72
N ARG A 184 -19.57 4.24 9.07
CA ARG A 184 -18.89 5.52 8.87
C ARG A 184 -18.05 5.56 7.60
N ASP A 185 -18.12 4.55 6.75
CA ASP A 185 -17.41 4.52 5.49
C ASP A 185 -18.30 5.08 4.37
N LEU A 186 -17.68 5.60 3.32
CA LEU A 186 -18.35 6.04 2.10
C LEU A 186 -18.14 5.02 0.99
N SER A 187 -19.10 4.93 0.08
CA SER A 187 -19.03 4.09 -1.11
C SER A 187 -19.12 4.98 -2.34
N ILE A 188 -18.21 4.77 -3.29
CA ILE A 188 -18.15 5.49 -4.56
C ILE A 188 -18.23 4.44 -5.66
N ASP A 189 -19.29 4.51 -6.45
CA ASP A 189 -19.47 3.68 -7.63
C ASP A 189 -18.77 4.36 -8.81
N ASN A 190 -17.75 3.68 -9.35
CA ASN A 190 -17.03 4.05 -10.56
C ASN A 190 -17.64 3.30 -11.75
N ASP A 191 -18.81 3.73 -12.21
CA ASP A 191 -19.55 3.16 -13.34
C ASP A 191 -19.44 3.98 -14.63
N GLY A 192 -18.73 5.11 -14.58
CA GLY A 192 -18.52 6.03 -15.69
C GLY A 192 -17.09 6.07 -16.22
N ASP A 193 -16.75 7.18 -16.85
CA ASP A 193 -15.38 7.51 -17.23
C ASP A 193 -14.64 8.21 -16.09
N VAL A 194 -13.39 8.61 -16.35
CA VAL A 194 -12.55 9.28 -15.36
C VAL A 194 -13.14 10.64 -14.95
N GLU A 195 -13.75 11.38 -15.87
CA GLU A 195 -14.30 12.71 -15.57
C GLU A 195 -15.48 12.59 -14.59
N ALA A 196 -16.39 11.66 -14.85
CA ALA A 196 -17.52 11.36 -13.96
C ALA A 196 -17.05 10.92 -12.56
N LEU A 197 -16.01 10.08 -12.49
CA LEU A 197 -15.43 9.66 -11.19
C LEU A 197 -14.90 10.86 -10.40
N LEU A 198 -14.18 11.76 -11.07
CA LEU A 198 -13.59 12.94 -10.42
C LEU A 198 -14.67 13.94 -9.98
N GLU A 199 -15.76 14.11 -10.74
CA GLU A 199 -16.89 14.93 -10.33
C GLU A 199 -17.52 14.42 -9.01
N VAL A 200 -17.70 13.10 -8.87
CA VAL A 200 -18.17 12.50 -7.60
C VAL A 200 -17.19 12.78 -6.45
N VAL A 201 -15.89 12.70 -6.70
CA VAL A 201 -14.86 13.02 -5.69
C VAL A 201 -14.98 14.47 -5.23
N GLU A 202 -15.11 15.43 -6.16
CA GLU A 202 -15.27 16.86 -5.84
C GLU A 202 -16.51 17.13 -4.99
N LEU A 203 -17.64 16.52 -5.35
CA LEU A 203 -18.88 16.64 -4.57
C LEU A 203 -18.70 16.06 -3.15
N THR A 204 -17.97 14.95 -3.04
CA THR A 204 -17.76 14.26 -1.77
C THR A 204 -16.88 15.05 -0.81
N ILE A 205 -15.79 15.64 -1.30
CA ILE A 205 -14.90 16.49 -0.47
C ILE A 205 -15.50 17.87 -0.18
N GLY A 206 -16.33 18.41 -1.07
CA GLY A 206 -16.95 19.72 -0.98
C GLY A 206 -18.18 19.78 -0.06
N THR A 207 -18.73 18.63 0.34
CA THR A 207 -19.83 18.57 1.31
C THR A 207 -19.26 18.80 2.72
N PRO A 208 -19.55 19.93 3.40
CA PRO A 208 -19.12 20.10 4.79
C PRO A 208 -19.75 18.98 5.61
N ALA A 209 -18.92 18.27 6.39
CA ALA A 209 -19.33 17.13 7.19
C ALA A 209 -20.58 17.51 8.00
N CYS A 210 -21.73 16.98 7.58
CA CYS A 210 -23.00 17.24 8.23
C CYS A 210 -22.87 16.71 9.65
N THR A 211 -22.84 17.62 10.61
CA THR A 211 -22.78 17.30 12.03
C THR A 211 -24.15 16.71 12.36
N ILE A 212 -24.22 15.39 12.52
CA ILE A 212 -25.38 14.70 13.12
C ILE A 212 -25.04 14.42 14.57
#